data_AF-A0A656K0K3-F1
#
_entry.id   AF-A0A656K0K3-F1
#
_cell.length_a   1.000
_cell.length_b   1.000
_cell.length_c   1.000
_cell.angle_alpha   90.00
_cell.angle_beta   90.00
_cell.angle_gamma   90.00
#
_symmetry.space_group_name_H-M   'P 1'
#
loop_
_entity.id
_entity.type
_entity.pdbx_description
1 polymer ?
#
loop_
_entity_poly.entity_id
_entity_poly.type
_entity_poly.pdbx_seq_one_letter_code
_entity_poly.pdbx_strand_id
1 'polypeptide(L)' 'TVSVLQMADGPSDIEARLALWLEQHSLMVERWRAMLVELRAASGTDYAMYAVANRELLDLAMSGQSLTV' A
#
# COMPACT_ATOMS: atom_id res chain seq x y z
N THR A 1 -5.02 -4.00 -1.64
CA THR A 1 -5.42 -2.60 -1.38
C THR A 1 -6.36 -2.13 -2.48
N VAL A 2 -7.16 -1.08 -2.25
CA VAL A 2 -8.16 -0.57 -3.21
C VAL A 2 -7.54 0.08 -4.46
N SER A 3 -6.32 0.61 -4.35
CA SER A 3 -5.63 1.25 -5.48
C SER A 3 -5.38 0.31 -6.67
N VAL A 4 -5.24 -1.01 -6.43
CA VAL A 4 -5.16 -2.04 -7.50
C VAL A 4 -6.44 -2.03 -8.36
N LEU A 5 -7.61 -1.82 -7.75
CA LEU A 5 -8.89 -1.81 -8.45
C LEU A 5 -9.14 -0.51 -9.20
N GLN A 6 -8.48 0.58 -8.79
CA GLN A 6 -8.64 1.92 -9.36
C GLN A 6 -7.72 2.21 -10.55
N MET A 7 -6.88 1.25 -10.96
CA MET A 7 -6.00 1.40 -12.13
C MET A 7 -6.83 1.56 -13.41
N ALA A 8 -6.87 2.79 -13.95
CA ALA A 8 -7.65 3.13 -15.15
C ALA A 8 -7.23 2.31 -16.38
N ASP A 9 -5.92 2.11 -16.58
CA ASP A 9 -5.33 1.42 -17.73
C ASP A 9 -4.65 0.08 -17.36
N GLY A 10 -5.10 -0.56 -16.28
CA GLY A 10 -4.54 -1.83 -15.82
C GLY A 10 -5.01 -3.04 -16.64
N PRO A 11 -4.18 -4.10 -16.81
CA PRO A 11 -4.56 -5.37 -17.46
C PRO A 11 -5.90 -5.92 -16.93
N SER A 12 -6.70 -6.58 -17.76
CA SER A 12 -7.96 -7.21 -17.30
C SER A 12 -7.71 -8.46 -16.45
N ASP A 13 -6.64 -9.19 -16.75
CA ASP A 13 -6.18 -10.30 -15.93
C ASP A 13 -5.68 -9.79 -14.57
N ILE A 14 -6.15 -10.45 -13.50
CA ILE A 14 -5.93 -9.98 -12.14
C ILE A 14 -4.48 -10.16 -11.68
N GLU A 15 -3.81 -11.24 -12.10
CA GLU A 15 -2.42 -11.51 -11.75
C GLU A 15 -1.49 -10.53 -12.46
N ALA A 16 -1.72 -10.31 -13.76
CA ALA A 16 -0.98 -9.31 -14.52
C ALA A 16 -1.20 -7.88 -13.98
N ARG A 17 -2.43 -7.54 -13.59
CA ARG A 17 -2.74 -6.25 -12.96
C ARG A 17 -2.02 -6.10 -11.63
N LEU A 18 -2.04 -7.12 -10.78
CA LEU A 18 -1.36 -7.10 -9.49
C LEU A 18 0.15 -6.96 -9.67
N ALA A 19 0.74 -7.69 -10.62
CA ALA A 19 2.16 -7.60 -10.92
C ALA A 19 2.57 -6.19 -11.36
N LEU A 20 1.83 -5.59 -12.30
CA LEU A 20 2.06 -4.23 -12.75
C LEU A 20 1.91 -3.21 -11.61
N TRP A 21 0.88 -3.37 -10.78
CA TRP A 21 0.65 -2.50 -9.63
C TRP A 21 1.81 -2.57 -8.63
N LEU A 22 2.30 -3.78 -8.34
CA LEU A 22 3.44 -4.00 -7.44
C LEU A 22 4.71 -3.36 -7.97
N GLU A 23 4.95 -3.40 -9.28
CA GLU A 23 6.10 -2.76 -9.91
C GLU A 23 6.02 -1.23 -9.76
N GLN A 24 4.88 -0.63 -10.12
CA GLN A 24 4.63 0.81 -10.05
C GLN A 24 4.70 1.38 -8.62
N HIS A 25 4.32 0.59 -7.61
CA HIS A 25 4.21 1.02 -6.22
C HIS A 25 5.25 0.36 -5.30
N SER A 26 6.31 -0.21 -5.88
CA SER A 26 7.33 -1.02 -5.19
C SER A 26 7.84 -0.38 -3.89
N LEU A 27 8.23 0.90 -3.93
CA LEU A 27 8.71 1.63 -2.76
C LEU A 27 7.67 1.75 -1.64
N MET A 28 6.41 2.05 -1.99
CA MET A 28 5.33 2.20 -1.00
C MET A 28 4.97 0.84 -0.38
N VAL A 29 4.96 -0.21 -1.20
CA VAL A 29 4.73 -1.59 -0.75
C VAL A 29 5.85 -2.05 0.17
N GLU A 30 7.10 -1.72 -0.13
CA GLU A 30 8.24 -2.04 0.70
C GLU A 30 8.17 -1.36 2.08
N ARG A 31 7.86 -0.06 2.11
CA ARG A 31 7.66 0.70 3.36
C ARG A 31 6.54 0.12 4.22
N TRP A 32 5.39 -0.16 3.61
CA TRP A 32 4.28 -0.80 4.32
C TRP A 32 4.66 -2.17 4.88
N ARG A 33 5.39 -2.99 4.11
CA ARG A 33 5.87 -4.30 4.57
C ARG A 33 6.86 -4.16 5.73
N ALA A 34 7.76 -3.17 5.69
CA ALA A 34 8.67 -2.88 6.79
C ALA A 34 7.89 -2.49 8.06
N MET A 35 6.91 -1.59 7.97
CA MET A 35 6.05 -1.23 9.10
C MET A 35 5.30 -2.43 9.67
N LEU A 36 4.82 -3.36 8.83
CA LEU A 36 4.19 -4.61 9.29
C LEU A 36 5.15 -5.52 10.06
N VAL A 37 6.42 -5.60 9.64
CA VAL A 37 7.44 -6.37 10.35
C VAL A 37 7.67 -5.76 11.73
N GLU A 38 7.86 -4.45 11.80
CA GLU A 38 8.07 -3.74 13.05
C GLU A 38 6.86 -3.92 14.00
N LEU A 39 5.63 -3.75 13.50
CA LEU A 39 4.41 -3.92 14.28
C LEU A 39 4.29 -5.31 14.89
N ARG A 40 4.69 -6.36 14.15
CA ARG A 40 4.64 -7.75 14.64
C ARG A 40 5.74 -8.05 15.65
N ALA A 41 6.87 -7.34 15.57
CA ALA A 41 7.99 -7.48 16.49
C ALA A 41 7.78 -6.68 17.79
N ALA A 42 6.90 -5.67 17.78
CA ALA A 42 6.60 -4.86 18.96
C ALA A 42 5.93 -5.69 20.05
N SER A 43 6.52 -5.69 21.25
CA SER A 43 6.03 -6.42 22.42
C SER A 43 5.05 -5.60 23.30
N GLY A 44 4.63 -4.42 22.84
CA GLY A 44 3.76 -3.51 23.58
C GLY A 44 2.95 -2.59 22.67
N THR A 45 1.91 -1.96 23.23
CA THR A 45 1.04 -1.03 22.49
C THR A 45 1.69 0.35 22.39
N ASP A 46 2.28 0.66 21.24
CA ASP A 46 2.74 2.01 20.91
C ASP A 46 1.78 2.68 19.92
N TYR A 47 0.98 3.63 20.42
CA TYR A 47 0.03 4.38 19.61
C TYR A 47 0.68 5.17 18.46
N ALA A 48 1.92 5.64 18.64
CA ALA A 48 2.64 6.33 17.57
C ALA A 48 2.95 5.36 16.42
N MET A 49 3.35 4.13 16.75
CA MET A 49 3.64 3.08 15.77
C MET A 49 2.40 2.69 14.95
N TYR A 50 1.23 2.54 15.60
CA TYR A 50 -0.03 2.29 14.90
C TYR A 50 -0.44 3.45 14.00
N ALA A 51 -0.21 4.70 14.41
CA ALA A 51 -0.49 5.87 13.58
C ALA A 51 0.38 5.89 12.32
N VAL A 52 1.67 5.57 12.44
CA VAL A 52 2.59 5.47 11.30
C VAL A 52 2.16 4.34 10.35
N ALA A 53 1.84 3.17 10.89
CA ALA A 53 1.37 2.06 10.07
C ALA A 53 0.06 2.37 9.32
N ASN A 54 -0.91 3.01 9.99
CA ASN A 54 -2.15 3.45 9.36
C ASN A 54 -1.90 4.45 8.23
N ARG A 55 -0.94 5.37 8.41
CA ARG A 55 -0.55 6.31 7.37
C ARG A 55 0.04 5.60 6.16
N GLU A 56 1.00 4.71 6.34
CA GLU A 56 1.62 3.98 5.23
C GLU A 56 0.58 3.14 4.45
N LEU A 57 -0.37 2.53 5.17
CA LEU A 57 -1.48 1.81 4.54
C LEU A 57 -2.43 2.74 3.77
N LEU A 58 -2.75 3.91 4.34
CA LEU A 58 -3.59 4.91 3.70
C LEU A 58 -2.93 5.47 2.44
N ASP A 59 -1.66 5.81 2.52
CA ASP A 59 -0.88 6.33 1.40
C ASP A 59 -0.90 5.30 0.24
N LEU A 60 -0.75 4.01 0.54
CA LEU A 60 -0.86 2.92 -0.44
C LEU A 60 -2.28 2.74 -1.01
N ALA A 61 -3.32 3.06 -0.24
CA ALA A 61 -4.70 3.00 -0.68
C ALA A 61 -5.07 4.18 -1.59
N MET A 62 -4.57 5.38 -1.29
CA MET A 62 -4.85 6.59 -2.05
C MET A 62 -3.96 6.75 -3.29
N SER A 63 -2.92 5.94 -3.46
CA SER A 63 -2.03 6.00 -4.64
C SER A 63 -2.74 5.75 -5.97
N GLY A 64 -3.88 5.05 -5.96
CA GLY A 64 -4.72 4.83 -7.15
C GLY A 64 -5.64 5.99 -7.48
N GLN A 65 -5.68 7.02 -6.62
CA GLN A 65 -6.53 8.19 -6.72
C GLN A 65 -5.72 9.35 -7.30
N SER A 66 -5.15 9.18 -8.50
CA SER A 66 -4.71 10.34 -9.28
C SER A 66 -5.97 11.14 -9.64
N LEU A 67 -6.19 12.23 -8.91
CA LEU A 67 -7.22 13.21 -9.19
C LEU A 67 -7.08 13.66 -10.64
N THR A 68 -8.01 13.24 -11.50
CA THR A 68 -8.28 13.91 -12.77
C THR A 68 -8.81 15.32 -12.41
N VAL A 69 -7.92 16.31 -12.43
CA VAL A 69 -8.28 17.75 -12.42
C VAL A 69 -8.35 18.24 -13.85
#